data_AF-A0A2U1R393-F1
#
_entry.id   AF-A0A2U1R393-F1
#
_cell.length_a   1.000
_cell.length_b   1.000
_cell.length_c   1.000
_cell.angle_alpha   90.00
_cell.angle_beta   90.00
_cell.angle_gamma   90.00
#
_symmetry.space_group_name_H-M   'P 1'
#
loop_
_entity.id
_entity.type
_entity.pdbx_description
1 polymer ?
#
loop_
_entity_poly.entity_id
_entity_poly.type
_entity_poly.pdbx_seq_one_letter_code
_entity_poly.pdbx_strand_id
1 'polypeptide(L)'
;MVLQKTIKKSSIFAKITNMKSQELFLKAIRNKIPKSVSLLDEIASVLEISYDASHRRISQKSKFSIDETVKLSNHFNISLDKLFLKEEKVIVEKTIEISTMKDMLEYFRSSAKQIEMLTKNPKTTLFYSAKDIPLFYFMDGTILSKFKAFVWLNLLNSNQKKVS
;
A
#
# COMPACT_ATOMS: atom_id res chain seq x y z
N MET A 1 -40.34 -4.75 -24.00
CA MET A 1 -40.68 -5.00 -22.59
C MET A 1 -39.51 -5.71 -21.92
N VAL A 2 -38.56 -4.96 -21.34
CA VAL A 2 -37.55 -5.50 -20.41
C VAL A 2 -37.30 -4.44 -19.34
N LEU A 3 -37.31 -4.92 -18.09
CA LEU A 3 -37.59 -4.23 -16.84
C LEU A 3 -36.55 -3.17 -16.43
N GLN A 4 -37.02 -1.98 -16.07
CA GLN A 4 -36.32 -1.08 -15.16
C GLN A 4 -36.34 -1.71 -13.75
N LYS A 5 -35.17 -2.10 -13.23
CA LYS A 5 -35.01 -2.43 -11.81
C LYS A 5 -34.80 -1.14 -11.02
N THR A 6 -35.88 -0.65 -10.44
CA THR A 6 -35.88 0.39 -9.41
C THR A 6 -35.20 -0.15 -8.15
N ILE A 7 -33.96 0.27 -7.91
CA ILE A 7 -33.27 -0.03 -6.64
C ILE A 7 -33.83 0.96 -5.60
N LYS A 8 -34.69 0.46 -4.70
CA LYS A 8 -35.09 1.16 -3.48
C LYS A 8 -33.82 1.52 -2.70
N LYS A 9 -33.51 2.83 -2.59
CA LYS A 9 -32.54 3.36 -1.62
C LYS A 9 -33.05 3.03 -0.22
N SER A 10 -32.59 1.89 0.30
CA SER A 10 -32.85 1.50 1.68
C SER A 10 -32.10 2.43 2.62
N SER A 11 -32.82 2.85 3.65
CA SER A 11 -32.56 3.88 4.63
C SER A 11 -31.43 3.52 5.61
N ILE A 12 -30.18 3.42 5.13
CA ILE A 12 -29.00 3.16 5.98
C ILE A 12 -28.10 4.40 6.12
N PHE A 13 -28.41 5.52 5.46
CA PHE A 13 -27.71 6.80 5.63
C PHE A 13 -28.05 7.53 6.94
N ALA A 14 -28.26 6.78 8.04
CA ALA A 14 -28.40 7.34 9.37
C ALA A 14 -27.00 7.58 9.97
N LYS A 15 -26.70 8.87 10.23
CA LYS A 15 -25.52 9.43 10.94
C LYS A 15 -24.17 9.32 10.22
N ILE A 16 -23.98 10.12 9.17
CA ILE A 16 -22.65 10.68 8.89
C ILE A 16 -22.48 11.88 9.84
N THR A 17 -22.21 11.58 11.11
CA THR A 17 -21.74 12.58 12.07
C THR A 17 -20.37 13.04 11.58
N ASN A 18 -20.14 14.35 11.52
CA ASN A 18 -18.86 14.95 11.14
C ASN A 18 -17.81 14.64 12.23
N MET A 19 -17.23 13.43 12.21
CA MET A 19 -16.22 12.98 13.19
C MET A 19 -14.94 13.80 13.04
N LYS A 20 -14.35 14.24 14.15
CA LYS A 20 -13.06 14.94 14.16
C LYS A 20 -11.94 13.98 13.75
N SER A 21 -10.89 14.48 13.08
CA SER A 21 -9.81 13.64 12.52
C SER A 21 -9.14 12.74 13.56
N GLN A 22 -8.94 13.23 14.79
CA GLN A 22 -8.36 12.45 15.88
C GLN A 22 -9.26 11.30 16.34
N GLU A 23 -10.58 11.48 16.33
CA GLU A 23 -11.53 10.43 16.65
C GLU A 23 -11.50 9.30 15.59
N LEU A 24 -11.43 9.69 14.31
CA LEU A 24 -11.26 8.74 13.21
C LEU A 24 -9.95 7.95 13.35
N PHE A 25 -8.86 8.62 13.70
CA PHE A 25 -7.56 7.98 13.91
C PHE A 25 -7.56 7.02 15.10
N LEU A 26 -8.11 7.44 16.24
CA LEU A 26 -8.26 6.57 17.42
C LEU A 26 -9.10 5.33 17.10
N LYS A 27 -10.17 5.47 16.31
CA LYS A 27 -10.98 4.33 15.85
C LYS A 27 -10.19 3.40 14.93
N ALA A 28 -9.37 3.95 14.03
CA ALA A 28 -8.51 3.16 13.16
C ALA A 28 -7.47 2.37 13.97
N ILE A 29 -6.84 2.99 14.98
CA ILE A 29 -5.93 2.31 15.91
C ILE A 29 -6.68 1.22 16.68
N ARG A 30 -7.88 1.53 17.19
CA ARG A 30 -8.66 0.54 17.96
C ARG A 30 -8.98 -0.71 17.15
N ASN A 31 -9.20 -0.59 15.85
CA ASN A 31 -9.44 -1.72 14.95
C ASN A 31 -8.19 -2.57 14.67
N LYS A 32 -6.99 -2.06 14.97
CA LYS A 32 -5.71 -2.77 14.79
C LYS A 32 -5.26 -3.54 16.03
N ILE A 33 -5.88 -3.30 17.18
CA ILE A 33 -5.51 -3.94 18.45
C ILE A 33 -6.62 -4.91 18.93
N PRO A 34 -6.28 -6.00 19.64
CA PRO A 34 -7.27 -6.90 20.23
C PRO A 34 -8.20 -6.18 21.21
N LYS A 35 -9.46 -6.64 21.32
CA LYS A 35 -10.43 -6.04 22.23
C LYS A 35 -10.01 -6.11 23.70
N SER A 36 -9.23 -7.12 24.08
CA SER A 36 -8.69 -7.30 25.43
C SER A 36 -7.60 -6.30 25.81
N VAL A 37 -6.95 -5.67 24.83
CA VAL A 37 -5.88 -4.70 25.06
C VAL A 37 -6.47 -3.32 25.27
N SER A 38 -5.95 -2.58 26.24
CA SER A 38 -6.32 -1.19 26.52
C SER A 38 -5.71 -0.26 25.47
N LEU A 39 -6.55 0.52 24.80
CA LEU A 39 -6.08 1.53 23.83
C LEU A 39 -5.16 2.56 24.48
N LEU A 40 -5.41 2.86 25.75
CA LEU A 40 -4.67 3.84 26.53
C LEU A 40 -3.26 3.36 26.83
N ASP A 41 -3.13 2.14 27.34
CA ASP A 41 -1.83 1.53 27.62
C ASP A 41 -1.01 1.40 26.34
N GLU A 42 -1.64 1.01 25.23
CA GLU A 42 -0.95 0.85 23.97
C GLU A 42 -0.41 2.20 23.43
N ILE A 43 -1.24 3.24 23.46
CA ILE A 43 -0.80 4.59 23.02
C ILE A 43 0.27 5.14 23.96
N ALA A 44 0.16 4.92 25.28
CA ALA A 44 1.16 5.33 26.25
C ALA A 44 2.50 4.65 25.98
N SER A 45 2.49 3.35 25.73
CA SER A 45 3.67 2.55 25.42
C SER A 45 4.33 2.98 24.11
N VAL A 46 3.56 3.14 23.02
CA VAL A 46 4.12 3.49 21.70
C VAL A 46 4.67 4.91 21.68
N LEU A 47 4.00 5.85 22.33
CA LEU A 47 4.46 7.24 22.41
C LEU A 47 5.48 7.48 23.52
N GLU A 48 5.71 6.51 24.41
CA GLU A 48 6.57 6.65 25.60
C GLU A 48 6.14 7.83 26.49
N ILE A 49 4.83 7.95 26.70
CA ILE A 49 4.22 9.01 27.51
C ILE A 49 3.50 8.43 28.73
N SER A 50 3.18 9.29 29.70
CA SER A 50 2.43 8.87 30.88
C SER A 50 1.00 8.42 30.54
N TYR A 51 0.43 7.59 31.40
CA TYR A 51 -0.96 7.14 31.31
C TYR A 51 -1.94 8.32 31.24
N ASP A 52 -1.76 9.36 32.05
CA ASP A 52 -2.58 10.59 32.01
C ASP A 52 -2.46 11.32 30.65
N ALA A 53 -1.24 11.43 30.13
CA ALA A 53 -1.00 12.06 28.83
C ALA A 53 -1.69 11.30 27.69
N SER A 54 -1.65 9.97 27.72
CA SER A 54 -2.37 9.10 26.78
C SER A 54 -3.90 9.25 26.94
N HIS A 55 -4.40 9.23 28.18
CA HIS A 55 -5.81 9.44 28.48
C HIS A 55 -6.34 10.75 27.88
N ARG A 56 -5.60 11.86 28.04
CA ARG A 56 -5.99 13.18 27.49
C ARG A 56 -6.05 13.19 25.96
N ARG A 57 -5.21 12.42 25.26
CA ARG A 57 -5.24 12.26 23.80
C ARG A 57 -6.46 11.45 23.37
N ILE A 58 -6.74 10.34 24.06
CA ILE A 58 -7.90 9.49 23.77
C ILE A 58 -9.21 10.23 24.05
N SER A 59 -9.29 10.95 25.17
CA SER A 59 -10.45 11.75 25.54
C SER A 59 -10.55 13.07 24.75
N GLN A 60 -9.68 13.29 23.76
CA GLN A 60 -9.61 14.49 22.91
C GLN A 60 -9.47 15.83 23.68
N LYS A 61 -8.96 15.79 24.92
CA LYS A 61 -8.61 16.99 25.71
C LYS A 61 -7.28 17.60 25.25
N SER A 62 -6.45 16.80 24.58
CA SER A 62 -5.20 17.21 23.94
C SER A 62 -5.13 16.61 22.55
N LYS A 63 -4.59 17.37 21.59
CA LYS A 63 -4.38 16.87 20.23
C LYS A 63 -3.12 16.02 20.14
N PHE A 64 -3.10 15.04 19.24
CA PHE A 64 -1.81 14.49 18.78
C PHE A 64 -1.05 15.57 18.01
N SER A 65 0.25 15.65 18.26
CA SER A 65 1.19 16.32 17.39
C SER A 65 1.36 15.52 16.08
N ILE A 66 2.00 16.15 15.09
CA ILE A 66 2.30 15.51 13.80
C ILE A 66 3.23 14.31 14.03
N ASP A 67 4.29 14.47 14.82
CA ASP A 67 5.26 13.41 15.10
C ASP A 67 4.62 12.20 15.79
N GLU A 68 3.74 12.44 16.77
CA GLU A 68 2.98 11.36 17.42
C GLU A 68 2.05 10.66 16.43
N THR A 69 1.40 11.42 15.54
CA THR A 69 0.51 10.85 14.51
C THR A 69 1.29 9.95 13.56
N VAL A 70 2.48 10.39 13.11
CA VAL A 70 3.38 9.62 12.26
C VAL A 70 3.91 8.36 12.98
N LYS A 71 4.33 8.49 14.24
CA LYS A 71 4.82 7.34 15.04
C LYS A 71 3.72 6.28 15.19
N LEU A 72 2.52 6.69 15.55
CA LEU A 72 1.37 5.80 15.69
C LEU A 72 0.94 5.19 14.34
N SER A 73 0.91 5.98 13.26
CA SER A 73 0.49 5.48 11.95
C SER A 73 1.43 4.40 11.42
N ASN A 74 2.73 4.58 11.60
CA ASN A 74 3.75 3.60 11.22
C ASN A 74 3.64 2.34 12.08
N HIS A 75 3.51 2.49 13.40
CA HIS A 75 3.42 1.36 14.32
C HIS A 75 2.22 0.46 14.03
N PHE A 76 1.03 1.03 13.83
CA PHE A 76 -0.20 0.27 13.58
C PHE A 76 -0.46 -0.04 12.08
N ASN A 77 0.48 0.35 11.21
CA ASN A 77 0.39 0.23 9.76
C ASN A 77 -0.94 0.81 9.22
N ILE A 78 -1.17 2.09 9.52
CA ILE A 78 -2.34 2.87 9.11
C ILE A 78 -1.89 3.90 8.08
N SER A 79 -2.47 3.84 6.87
CA SER A 79 -2.30 4.90 5.88
C SER A 79 -3.18 6.09 6.24
N LEU A 80 -2.57 7.23 6.57
CA LEU A 80 -3.28 8.48 6.85
C LEU A 80 -4.01 8.99 5.60
N ASP A 81 -3.42 8.80 4.42
CA ASP A 81 -4.06 9.09 3.14
C ASP A 81 -5.36 8.31 2.98
N LYS A 82 -5.33 6.99 3.18
CA LYS A 82 -6.55 6.16 3.12
C LYS A 82 -7.58 6.55 4.18
N LEU A 83 -7.14 7.04 5.33
CA LEU A 83 -8.02 7.40 6.44
C LEU A 83 -8.71 8.75 6.23
N PHE A 84 -8.04 9.73 5.61
CA PHE A 84 -8.51 11.11 5.52
C PHE A 84 -8.82 11.59 4.09
N LEU A 85 -8.21 11.00 3.06
CA LEU A 85 -8.52 11.30 1.68
C LEU A 85 -9.69 10.42 1.23
N LYS A 86 -10.76 11.05 0.75
CA LYS A 86 -11.96 10.37 0.21
C LYS A 86 -11.79 9.92 -1.25
N GLU A 87 -10.64 10.23 -1.85
CA GLU A 87 -10.33 9.87 -3.23
C GLU A 87 -9.68 8.49 -3.26
N GLU A 88 -10.21 7.59 -4.10
CA GLU A 88 -9.55 6.33 -4.39
C GLU A 88 -8.25 6.60 -5.14
N LYS A 89 -7.14 6.63 -4.39
CA LYS A 89 -5.79 6.76 -4.95
C LYS A 89 -5.09 5.40 -4.90
N VAL A 90 -4.49 5.01 -6.02
CA VAL A 90 -3.61 3.84 -6.08
C VAL A 90 -2.18 4.35 -5.86
N ILE A 91 -1.54 3.88 -4.79
CA ILE A 91 -0.11 4.10 -4.59
C ILE A 91 0.61 3.06 -5.46
N VAL A 92 1.38 3.55 -6.44
CA VAL A 92 2.19 2.72 -7.32
C VAL A 92 3.66 2.94 -7.01
N GLU A 93 4.38 1.84 -6.78
CA GLU A 93 5.84 1.85 -6.73
C GLU A 93 6.36 1.71 -8.17
N LYS A 94 6.98 2.77 -8.69
CA LYS A 94 7.58 2.73 -10.03
C LYS A 94 8.90 1.95 -9.95
N THR A 95 9.09 1.00 -10.85
CA THR A 95 10.35 0.28 -10.99
C THR A 95 11.43 1.17 -11.61
N ILE A 96 12.70 0.80 -11.42
CA ILE A 96 13.83 1.50 -12.06
C ILE A 96 13.71 1.46 -13.60
N GLU A 97 14.28 2.47 -14.25
CA GLU A 97 14.46 2.47 -15.70
C GLU A 97 15.64 1.58 -16.07
N ILE A 98 15.46 0.73 -17.08
CA ILE A 98 16.46 -0.25 -17.50
C ILE A 98 17.21 0.32 -18.69
N SER A 99 18.45 0.76 -18.46
CA SER A 99 19.33 1.29 -19.50
C SER A 99 20.61 0.47 -19.68
N THR A 100 21.00 -0.26 -18.64
CA THR A 100 22.19 -1.11 -18.63
C THR A 100 21.86 -2.54 -18.20
N MET A 101 22.79 -3.46 -18.48
CA MET A 101 22.68 -4.83 -17.98
C MET A 101 22.64 -4.90 -16.45
N LYS A 102 23.30 -3.95 -15.77
CA LYS A 102 23.27 -3.84 -14.30
C LYS A 102 21.86 -3.49 -13.81
N ASP A 103 21.22 -2.50 -14.43
CA ASP A 103 19.85 -2.09 -14.10
C ASP A 103 18.87 -3.25 -14.33
N MET A 104 19.03 -3.95 -15.45
CA MET A 104 18.22 -5.12 -15.76
C MET A 104 18.36 -6.21 -14.68
N LEU A 105 19.59 -6.50 -14.25
CA LEU A 105 19.85 -7.48 -13.20
C LEU A 105 19.24 -7.05 -11.86
N GLU A 106 19.35 -5.77 -11.51
CA GLU A 106 18.77 -5.20 -10.29
C GLU A 106 17.23 -5.24 -10.31
N TYR A 107 16.63 -4.93 -11.45
CA TYR A 107 15.20 -5.07 -11.69
C TYR A 107 14.75 -6.52 -11.47
N PHE A 108 15.40 -7.49 -12.13
CA PHE A 108 15.05 -8.91 -11.98
C PHE A 108 15.20 -9.39 -10.53
N ARG A 109 16.28 -9.00 -9.82
CA ARG A 109 16.48 -9.36 -8.41
C ARG A 109 15.37 -8.79 -7.52
N SER A 110 15.02 -7.52 -7.73
CA SER A 110 13.97 -6.85 -6.97
C SER A 110 12.61 -7.49 -7.21
N SER A 111 12.27 -7.80 -8.46
CA SER A 111 11.03 -8.48 -8.82
C SER A 111 10.96 -9.91 -8.27
N ALA A 112 12.06 -10.68 -8.34
CA ALA A 112 12.12 -12.02 -7.76
C ALA A 112 11.83 -11.99 -6.26
N LYS A 113 12.47 -11.07 -5.53
CA LYS A 113 12.26 -10.89 -4.08
C LYS A 113 10.82 -10.54 -3.74
N GLN A 114 10.17 -9.68 -4.54
CA GLN A 114 8.76 -9.34 -4.34
C GLN A 114 7.84 -10.55 -4.56
N ILE A 115 8.06 -11.31 -5.63
CA ILE A 115 7.28 -12.53 -5.93
C ILE A 115 7.50 -13.58 -4.84
N GLU A 116 8.73 -13.79 -4.38
CA GLU A 116 9.05 -14.74 -3.31
C GLU A 116 8.33 -14.41 -1.99
N MET A 117 8.15 -13.11 -1.67
CA MET A 117 7.35 -12.72 -0.50
C MET A 117 5.88 -13.12 -0.64
N LEU A 118 5.34 -13.02 -1.86
CA LEU A 118 3.96 -13.39 -2.16
C LEU A 118 3.72 -14.90 -2.08
N THR A 119 4.73 -15.72 -2.42
CA THR A 119 4.63 -17.19 -2.37
C THR A 119 4.62 -17.76 -0.96
N LYS A 120 5.03 -16.99 0.06
CA LYS A 120 4.98 -17.44 1.47
C LYS A 120 3.57 -17.71 1.99
N ASN A 121 2.56 -17.11 1.35
CA ASN A 121 1.16 -17.37 1.65
C ASN A 121 0.54 -18.24 0.54
N PRO A 122 0.15 -19.49 0.82
CA PRO A 122 -0.42 -20.39 -0.19
C PRO A 122 -1.79 -19.94 -0.71
N LYS A 123 -2.43 -18.94 -0.08
CA LYS A 123 -3.71 -18.36 -0.53
C LYS A 123 -3.52 -17.10 -1.40
N THR A 124 -2.30 -16.80 -1.82
CA THR A 124 -2.05 -15.64 -2.70
C THR A 124 -2.48 -15.92 -4.14
N THR A 125 -3.26 -15.01 -4.71
CA THR A 125 -3.62 -15.01 -6.15
C THR A 125 -3.00 -13.78 -6.82
N LEU A 126 -2.22 -14.01 -7.87
CA LEU A 126 -1.64 -12.94 -8.70
C LEU A 126 -2.48 -12.76 -9.97
N PHE A 127 -3.11 -11.61 -10.12
CA PHE A 127 -3.79 -11.22 -11.36
C PHE A 127 -2.81 -10.45 -12.24
N TYR A 128 -2.64 -10.88 -13.49
CA TYR A 128 -1.80 -10.22 -14.46
C TYR A 128 -2.65 -9.76 -15.65
N SER A 129 -2.66 -8.46 -15.91
CA SER A 129 -3.36 -7.85 -17.04
C SER A 129 -2.47 -6.79 -17.67
N ALA A 130 -1.64 -7.22 -18.63
CA ALA A 130 -0.78 -6.35 -19.40
C ALA A 130 -0.65 -6.87 -20.83
N LYS A 131 -0.21 -6.00 -21.74
CA LYS A 131 0.06 -6.37 -23.14
C LYS A 131 1.28 -7.27 -23.31
N ASP A 132 2.20 -7.23 -22.35
CA ASP A 132 3.45 -7.97 -22.37
C ASP A 132 3.30 -9.34 -21.68
N ILE A 133 4.27 -10.23 -21.85
CA ILE A 133 4.29 -11.53 -21.17
C ILE A 133 4.73 -11.31 -19.71
N PRO A 134 4.17 -12.05 -18.72
CA PRO A 134 4.61 -11.94 -17.33
C PRO A 134 6.11 -12.17 -17.15
N LEU A 135 6.71 -11.39 -16.24
CA LEU A 135 8.16 -11.31 -16.06
C LEU A 135 8.83 -12.67 -15.81
N PHE A 136 8.19 -13.55 -15.05
CA PHE A 136 8.75 -14.84 -14.64
C PHE A 136 8.96 -15.82 -15.79
N TYR A 137 8.38 -15.58 -16.97
CA TYR A 137 8.70 -16.34 -18.20
C TYR A 137 10.04 -15.94 -18.82
N PHE A 138 10.66 -14.84 -18.36
CA PHE A 138 11.93 -14.32 -18.87
C PHE A 138 13.12 -14.52 -17.92
N MET A 139 12.94 -15.30 -16.85
CA MET A 139 13.94 -15.45 -15.77
C MET A 139 14.73 -16.77 -15.82
N ASP A 140 14.54 -17.59 -16.86
CA ASP A 140 15.09 -18.94 -16.98
C ASP A 140 16.28 -19.07 -17.94
N GLY A 141 16.76 -17.97 -18.51
CA GLY A 141 17.91 -17.95 -19.42
C GLY A 141 17.67 -18.55 -20.80
N THR A 142 16.43 -18.88 -21.15
CA THR A 142 16.03 -19.37 -22.48
C THR A 142 16.33 -18.37 -23.61
N ILE A 143 16.16 -18.82 -24.86
CA ILE A 143 16.23 -17.95 -26.05
C ILE A 143 15.26 -16.76 -25.92
N LEU A 144 14.08 -16.99 -25.34
CA LEU A 144 13.09 -15.94 -25.09
C LEU A 144 13.61 -14.92 -24.08
N SER A 145 14.23 -15.37 -22.98
CA SER A 145 14.88 -14.51 -21.99
C SER A 145 15.99 -13.64 -22.60
N LYS A 146 16.84 -14.23 -23.44
CA LYS A 146 17.90 -13.50 -24.17
C LYS A 146 17.33 -12.48 -25.16
N PHE A 147 16.30 -12.86 -25.90
CA PHE A 147 15.60 -11.96 -26.82
C PHE A 147 14.98 -10.78 -26.06
N LYS A 148 14.33 -11.03 -24.92
CA LYS A 148 13.75 -9.98 -24.07
C LYS A 148 14.82 -9.00 -23.60
N ALA A 149 15.97 -9.52 -23.14
CA ALA A 149 17.09 -8.70 -22.74
C ALA A 149 17.59 -7.80 -23.87
N PHE A 150 17.71 -8.35 -25.08
CA PHE A 150 18.07 -7.58 -26.28
C PHE A 150 17.06 -6.45 -26.57
N VAL A 151 15.76 -6.74 -26.55
CA VAL A 151 14.71 -5.75 -26.80
C VAL A 151 14.78 -4.61 -25.79
N TRP A 152 14.91 -4.92 -24.50
CA TRP A 152 14.94 -3.90 -23.45
C TRP A 152 16.20 -3.04 -23.51
N LEU A 153 17.36 -3.65 -23.71
CA LEU A 153 18.63 -2.90 -23.69
C LEU A 153 18.92 -2.15 -24.98
N ASN A 154 18.34 -2.57 -26.12
CA ASN A 154 18.64 -2.00 -27.42
C ASN A 154 17.46 -1.27 -28.08
N LEU A 155 16.26 -1.84 -28.06
CA LEU A 155 15.11 -1.26 -28.77
C LEU A 155 14.32 -0.26 -27.92
N LEU A 156 14.20 -0.53 -26.62
CA LEU A 156 13.43 0.31 -25.68
C LEU A 156 14.29 1.29 -24.88
N ASN A 157 15.62 1.20 -25.01
CA ASN A 157 16.54 2.08 -24.34
C ASN A 157 16.64 3.42 -25.08
N SER A 158 15.94 4.44 -24.57
CA SER A 158 15.93 5.79 -25.15
C SER A 158 17.29 6.49 -25.13
N ASN A 159 18.23 6.00 -24.32
CA ASN A 159 19.57 6.58 -24.18
C ASN A 159 20.60 5.95 -25.13
N GLN A 160 20.22 4.94 -25.94
CA GLN A 160 21.12 4.43 -26.96
C GLN A 160 21.26 5.46 -28.10
N LYS A 161 22.51 5.86 -28.36
CA LYS A 161 22.85 6.50 -29.64
C LYS A 161 22.50 5.51 -30.75
N LYS A 162 21.61 5.90 -31.66
CA LYS A 162 21.36 5.14 -32.90
C LYS A 162 22.72 4.90 -33.57
N VAL A 163 23.13 3.64 -33.63
CA VAL A 163 24.25 3.26 -34.50
C VAL A 163 23.73 3.48 -35.91
N SER A 164 24.24 4.53 -36.55
CA SER A 164 23.99 4.84 -37.96
C SER A 164 24.75 3.87 -38.84
#